data_AF-A0A5B8CVN4-F1
#
_entry.id   AF-A0A5B8CVN4-F1
#
_cell.length_a   1.000
_cell.length_b   1.000
_cell.length_c   1.000
_cell.angle_alpha   90.00
_cell.angle_beta   90.00
_cell.angle_gamma   90.00
#
_symmetry.space_group_name_H-M   'P 1'
#
loop_
_entity.id
_entity.type
_entity.pdbx_description
1 polymer ?
#
loop_
_entity_poly.entity_id
_entity_poly.type
_entity_poly.pdbx_seq_one_letter_code
_entity_poly.pdbx_strand_id
1 'polypeptide(L)'
;MSLLLAASPNIRAEDNPYSTSYQVQNQGNLHSLQNNPEPTLLSGTRREEDKIKMLEDGYDLMGFSSFEAGEIDATQALDHGRNIQADRILVYMKKAGGASPSSRMEVIKEAVKKGQMLTEKDVAAAPANYRYYATYWAKLPRPLLGIHVIKLVPQKSDPADDKQAMPVASQGVRVIAVIHDSAAEKGGVQRGDQLLSINREKVEDAAKLSSLVRKYSGKSIKLQLEREGEPLTLDVQL
;
A
#
# COMPACT_ATOMS: atom_id res chain seq x y z
N MET A 1 -44.64 -42.98 -9.28
CA MET A 1 -44.44 -41.68 -9.95
C MET A 1 -43.79 -40.77 -8.91
N SER A 2 -42.45 -40.80 -8.82
CA SER A 2 -41.69 -40.09 -7.78
C SER A 2 -41.22 -38.76 -8.32
N LEU A 3 -41.70 -37.67 -7.71
CA LEU A 3 -41.34 -36.30 -8.01
C LEU A 3 -39.95 -36.04 -7.39
N LEU A 4 -38.90 -35.98 -8.21
CA LEU A 4 -37.60 -35.48 -7.78
C LEU A 4 -37.70 -33.95 -7.65
N LEU A 5 -37.65 -33.43 -6.42
CA LEU A 5 -37.28 -32.04 -6.18
C LEU A 5 -35.81 -31.88 -6.60
N ALA A 6 -35.57 -31.22 -7.73
CA ALA A 6 -34.25 -30.70 -8.05
C ALA A 6 -33.94 -29.58 -7.07
N ALA A 7 -33.10 -29.87 -6.07
CA ALA A 7 -32.46 -28.83 -5.29
C ALA A 7 -31.63 -27.97 -6.24
N SER A 8 -31.97 -26.69 -6.33
CA SER A 8 -31.18 -25.69 -7.03
C SER A 8 -29.71 -25.78 -6.58
N PRO A 9 -28.73 -25.69 -7.49
CA PRO A 9 -27.35 -25.60 -7.06
C PRO A 9 -27.21 -24.35 -6.20
N ASN A 10 -26.83 -24.54 -4.93
CA ASN A 10 -26.25 -23.49 -4.11
C ASN A 10 -25.15 -22.83 -4.95
N ILE A 11 -25.37 -21.59 -5.35
CA ILE A 11 -24.33 -20.73 -5.91
C ILE A 11 -23.31 -20.58 -4.77
N ARG A 12 -22.24 -21.37 -4.81
CA ARG A 12 -21.06 -21.07 -4.00
C ARG A 12 -20.56 -19.72 -4.50
N ALA A 13 -20.31 -18.80 -3.57
CA ALA A 13 -19.50 -17.63 -3.85
C ALA A 13 -18.29 -18.11 -4.67
N GLU A 14 -18.23 -17.74 -5.95
CA GLU A 14 -17.03 -17.91 -6.74
C GLU A 14 -15.86 -17.33 -5.93
N ASP A 15 -14.72 -18.04 -5.91
CA ASP A 15 -13.57 -17.71 -5.07
C ASP A 15 -13.22 -16.22 -5.19
N ASN A 16 -13.67 -15.38 -4.25
CA ASN A 16 -13.51 -13.93 -4.31
C ASN A 16 -12.02 -13.62 -4.46
N PRO A 17 -11.55 -13.14 -5.62
CA PRO A 17 -10.13 -13.05 -5.93
C PRO A 17 -9.40 -12.04 -5.03
N TYR A 18 -10.13 -11.07 -4.50
CA TYR A 18 -9.63 -10.15 -3.49
C TYR A 18 -9.28 -10.89 -2.19
N SER A 19 -10.13 -11.81 -1.75
CA SER A 19 -9.87 -12.60 -0.54
C SER A 19 -8.79 -13.67 -0.73
N THR A 20 -8.80 -14.38 -1.85
CA THR A 20 -7.87 -15.49 -2.10
C THR A 20 -6.45 -15.02 -2.43
N SER A 21 -6.32 -13.82 -2.98
CA SER A 21 -5.02 -13.20 -3.32
C SER A 21 -4.51 -12.23 -2.26
N TYR A 22 -5.12 -12.20 -1.07
CA TYR A 22 -4.77 -11.27 -0.01
C TYR A 22 -3.43 -11.64 0.66
N GLN A 23 -2.58 -10.64 0.84
CA GLN A 23 -1.30 -10.72 1.52
C GLN A 23 -1.28 -9.71 2.65
N VAL A 24 -1.04 -10.19 3.87
CA VAL A 24 -0.91 -9.35 5.07
C VAL A 24 0.42 -8.62 5.03
N GLN A 25 0.42 -7.31 5.33
CA GLN A 25 1.63 -6.50 5.42
C GLN A 25 2.27 -6.55 6.81
N ASN A 26 1.45 -6.59 7.86
CA ASN A 26 1.87 -6.46 9.27
C ASN A 26 1.70 -7.78 10.05
N GLN A 27 2.10 -7.83 11.32
CA GLN A 27 2.02 -9.05 12.17
C GLN A 27 0.57 -9.51 12.54
N GLY A 28 -0.44 -9.18 11.74
CA GLY A 28 -1.76 -9.83 11.74
C GLY A 28 -2.84 -9.21 12.62
N ASN A 29 -2.55 -8.21 13.45
CA ASN A 29 -3.53 -7.65 14.39
C ASN A 29 -4.00 -6.22 14.08
N LEU A 30 -3.62 -5.64 12.94
CA LEU A 30 -4.10 -4.32 12.56
C LEU A 30 -5.50 -4.42 11.94
N HIS A 31 -6.49 -3.78 12.56
CA HIS A 31 -7.89 -3.72 12.13
C HIS A 31 -8.53 -2.41 12.61
N SER A 32 -9.71 -2.09 12.09
CA SER A 32 -10.50 -0.93 12.51
C SER A 32 -10.73 -0.93 14.03
N LEU A 33 -10.79 0.28 14.59
CA LEU A 33 -11.21 0.49 15.98
C LEU A 33 -12.74 0.44 16.16
N GLN A 34 -13.51 0.41 15.07
CA GLN A 34 -14.97 0.40 15.13
C GLN A 34 -15.49 -1.03 15.35
N ASN A 35 -16.58 -1.14 16.09
CA ASN A 35 -17.31 -2.40 16.17
C ASN A 35 -18.05 -2.63 14.85
N ASN A 36 -17.58 -3.61 14.07
CA ASN A 36 -18.13 -3.98 12.75
C ASN A 36 -18.09 -2.81 11.74
N PRO A 37 -16.88 -2.42 11.29
CA PRO A 37 -16.73 -1.32 10.33
C PRO A 37 -17.40 -1.65 8.99
N GLU A 38 -17.99 -0.64 8.35
CA GLU A 38 -18.40 -0.72 6.95
C GLU A 38 -17.34 -0.02 6.08
N PRO A 39 -16.52 -0.76 5.33
CA PRO A 39 -15.42 -0.17 4.57
C PRO A 39 -15.93 0.73 3.44
N THR A 40 -15.24 1.84 3.22
CA THR A 40 -15.46 2.66 2.01
C THR A 40 -14.55 2.19 0.88
N LEU A 41 -15.14 1.92 -0.29
CA LEU A 41 -14.42 1.57 -1.52
C LEU A 41 -14.10 2.82 -2.34
N LEU A 42 -12.84 2.98 -2.73
CA LEU A 42 -12.33 4.07 -3.54
C LEU A 42 -11.57 3.53 -4.75
N SER A 43 -11.65 4.22 -5.88
CA SER A 43 -10.78 3.97 -7.03
C SER A 43 -9.47 4.73 -6.86
N GLY A 44 -8.35 4.02 -6.87
CA GLY A 44 -7.01 4.61 -6.86
C GLY A 44 -6.47 4.83 -8.27
N THR A 45 -5.52 5.76 -8.41
CA THR A 45 -4.89 6.07 -9.71
C THR A 45 -3.37 6.07 -9.63
N ARG A 46 -2.81 6.49 -8.49
CA ARG A 46 -1.37 6.67 -8.30
C ARG A 46 -0.96 6.00 -6.99
N ARG A 47 -0.81 4.69 -7.05
CA ARG A 47 -0.57 3.78 -5.90
C ARG A 47 0.34 4.35 -4.81
N GLU A 48 1.50 4.89 -5.16
CA GLU A 48 2.46 5.38 -4.16
C GLU A 48 1.97 6.66 -3.49
N GLU A 49 1.43 7.62 -4.25
CA GLU A 49 0.88 8.87 -3.70
C GLU A 49 -0.37 8.62 -2.86
N ASP A 50 -1.25 7.75 -3.34
CA ASP A 50 -2.46 7.34 -2.64
C ASP A 50 -2.11 6.64 -1.32
N LYS A 51 -1.08 5.78 -1.31
CA LYS A 51 -0.53 5.20 -0.07
C LYS A 51 -0.06 6.28 0.91
N ILE A 52 0.72 7.25 0.44
CA ILE A 52 1.24 8.32 1.31
C ILE A 52 0.09 9.14 1.90
N LYS A 53 -0.89 9.53 1.09
CA LYS A 53 -2.09 10.24 1.56
C LYS A 53 -2.86 9.43 2.61
N MET A 54 -3.01 8.12 2.41
CA MET A 54 -3.65 7.27 3.41
C MET A 54 -2.89 7.28 4.75
N LEU A 55 -1.57 7.24 4.73
CA LEU A 55 -0.74 7.36 5.94
C LEU A 55 -0.85 8.75 6.58
N GLU A 56 -0.83 9.83 5.78
CA GLU A 56 -0.98 11.22 6.25
C GLU A 56 -2.39 11.46 6.84
N ASP A 57 -3.40 10.82 6.28
CA ASP A 57 -4.76 10.77 6.81
C ASP A 57 -4.85 9.92 8.09
N GLY A 58 -3.78 9.27 8.56
CA GLY A 58 -3.77 8.47 9.79
C GLY A 58 -4.39 7.08 9.66
N TYR A 59 -4.38 6.52 8.45
CA TYR A 59 -4.63 5.10 8.24
C TYR A 59 -3.31 4.34 8.19
N ASP A 60 -3.35 3.04 8.47
CA ASP A 60 -2.21 2.15 8.30
C ASP A 60 -2.58 0.93 7.44
N LEU A 61 -1.58 0.44 6.71
CA LEU A 61 -1.78 -0.59 5.68
C LEU A 61 -1.91 -1.96 6.37
N MET A 62 -3.07 -2.60 6.22
CA MET A 62 -3.31 -3.95 6.73
C MET A 62 -2.69 -5.00 5.81
N GLY A 63 -2.87 -4.80 4.50
CA GLY A 63 -2.44 -5.73 3.47
C GLY A 63 -2.96 -5.32 2.10
N PHE A 64 -2.75 -6.20 1.13
CA PHE A 64 -3.16 -5.97 -0.25
C PHE A 64 -3.55 -7.26 -0.97
N SER A 65 -4.39 -7.14 -1.98
CA SER A 65 -4.70 -8.22 -2.94
C SER A 65 -4.13 -7.85 -4.30
N SER A 66 -3.57 -8.82 -5.02
CA SER A 66 -3.04 -8.60 -6.38
C SER A 66 -3.30 -9.83 -7.25
N PHE A 67 -3.96 -9.65 -8.38
CA PHE A 67 -4.29 -10.73 -9.31
C PHE A 67 -4.51 -10.22 -10.74
N GLU A 68 -4.48 -11.13 -11.71
CA GLU A 68 -4.91 -10.87 -13.08
C GLU A 68 -6.16 -11.69 -13.38
N ALA A 69 -7.19 -11.04 -13.92
CA ALA A 69 -8.47 -11.68 -14.25
C ALA A 69 -9.12 -10.95 -15.42
N GLY A 70 -10.24 -11.48 -15.91
CA GLY A 70 -11.16 -10.71 -16.75
C GLY A 70 -11.80 -9.55 -15.97
N GLU A 71 -12.94 -9.07 -16.43
CA GLU A 71 -13.67 -8.04 -15.70
C GLU A 71 -14.24 -8.62 -14.38
N ILE A 72 -13.79 -8.07 -13.26
CA ILE A 72 -14.24 -8.39 -11.91
C ILE A 72 -14.93 -7.16 -11.31
N ASP A 73 -16.05 -7.38 -10.64
CA ASP A 73 -16.73 -6.34 -9.87
C ASP A 73 -15.89 -5.95 -8.65
N ALA A 74 -15.47 -4.68 -8.60
CA ALA A 74 -14.67 -4.13 -7.52
C ALA A 74 -15.40 -4.13 -6.17
N THR A 75 -16.73 -4.20 -6.16
CA THR A 75 -17.51 -4.27 -4.90
C THR A 75 -17.23 -5.55 -4.11
N GLN A 76 -16.74 -6.62 -4.75
CA GLN A 76 -16.29 -7.83 -4.05
C GLN A 76 -15.14 -7.57 -3.08
N ALA A 77 -14.38 -6.48 -3.27
CA ALA A 77 -13.37 -6.07 -2.30
C ALA A 77 -13.98 -5.64 -0.96
N LEU A 78 -15.22 -5.12 -0.95
CA LEU A 78 -15.95 -4.77 0.28
C LEU A 78 -16.21 -6.00 1.15
N ASP A 79 -16.59 -7.13 0.54
CA ASP A 79 -16.84 -8.37 1.28
C ASP A 79 -15.59 -8.85 1.99
N HIS A 80 -14.43 -8.80 1.32
CA HIS A 80 -13.17 -9.10 1.97
C HIS A 80 -12.81 -8.05 3.04
N GLY A 81 -13.01 -6.77 2.75
CA GLY A 81 -12.77 -5.67 3.67
C GLY A 81 -13.56 -5.79 4.98
N ARG A 82 -14.83 -6.19 4.92
CA ARG A 82 -15.64 -6.48 6.12
C ARG A 82 -15.06 -7.63 6.92
N ASN A 83 -14.66 -8.72 6.25
CA ASN A 83 -14.11 -9.91 6.91
C ASN A 83 -12.81 -9.61 7.68
N ILE A 84 -11.96 -8.72 7.16
CA ILE A 84 -10.72 -8.31 7.82
C ILE A 84 -10.89 -7.03 8.66
N GLN A 85 -12.10 -6.47 8.73
CA GLN A 85 -12.43 -5.25 9.46
C GLN A 85 -11.60 -4.02 9.01
N ALA A 86 -11.52 -3.79 7.70
CA ALA A 86 -10.94 -2.59 7.12
C ALA A 86 -11.91 -1.39 7.19
N ASP A 87 -11.36 -0.19 7.29
CA ASP A 87 -12.13 1.07 7.19
C ASP A 87 -12.15 1.62 5.76
N ARG A 88 -11.06 1.43 5.01
CA ARG A 88 -10.94 1.91 3.62
C ARG A 88 -10.29 0.88 2.72
N ILE A 89 -10.73 0.89 1.47
CA ILE A 89 -10.22 0.03 0.39
C ILE A 89 -9.94 0.90 -0.82
N LEU A 90 -8.72 0.81 -1.37
CA LEU A 90 -8.37 1.46 -2.64
C LEU A 90 -8.12 0.37 -3.68
N VAL A 91 -8.93 0.37 -4.75
CA VAL A 91 -8.80 -0.56 -5.88
C VAL A 91 -8.19 0.16 -7.07
N TYR A 92 -7.21 -0.49 -7.68
CA TYR A 92 -6.53 -0.06 -8.90
C TYR A 92 -6.75 -1.13 -9.95
N MET A 93 -7.11 -0.70 -11.15
CA MET A 93 -7.29 -1.57 -12.30
C MET A 93 -6.42 -1.06 -13.44
N LYS A 94 -5.55 -1.92 -13.96
CA LYS A 94 -4.76 -1.63 -15.16
C LYS A 94 -5.01 -2.73 -16.18
N LYS A 95 -5.34 -2.37 -17.42
CA LYS A 95 -5.44 -3.35 -18.50
C LYS A 95 -4.12 -4.12 -18.61
N ALA A 96 -4.17 -5.43 -18.43
CA ALA A 96 -3.04 -6.31 -18.66
C ALA A 96 -2.74 -6.29 -20.17
N GLY A 97 -1.47 -6.39 -20.54
CA GLY A 97 -1.06 -6.33 -21.95
C GLY A 97 -1.78 -7.41 -22.76
N GLY A 98 -2.73 -7.00 -23.58
CA GLY A 98 -3.47 -7.84 -24.53
C GLY A 98 -3.51 -7.13 -25.87
N ALA A 99 -3.55 -7.90 -26.96
CA ALA A 99 -3.33 -7.43 -28.32
C ALA A 99 -3.98 -6.05 -28.58
N SER A 100 -3.12 -5.02 -28.63
CA SER A 100 -3.46 -3.68 -29.13
C SER A 100 -4.14 -3.79 -30.50
N PRO A 101 -5.01 -2.84 -30.88
CA PRO A 101 -5.50 -2.72 -32.26
C PRO A 101 -4.38 -2.86 -33.31
N SER A 102 -3.17 -2.37 -33.00
CA SER A 102 -1.98 -2.52 -33.86
C SER A 102 -1.52 -3.95 -34.02
N SER A 103 -1.39 -4.72 -32.93
CA SER A 103 -1.01 -6.14 -33.00
C SER A 103 -2.10 -7.02 -33.63
N ARG A 104 -3.38 -6.64 -33.52
CA ARG A 104 -4.48 -7.32 -34.24
C ARG A 104 -4.37 -7.10 -35.74
N MET A 105 -4.11 -5.87 -36.16
CA MET A 105 -3.91 -5.54 -37.57
C MET A 105 -2.73 -6.30 -38.16
N GLU A 106 -1.69 -6.56 -37.37
CA GLU A 106 -0.53 -7.36 -37.77
C GLU A 106 -0.87 -8.85 -37.96
N VAL A 107 -1.61 -9.44 -37.01
CA VAL A 107 -2.13 -10.83 -37.14
C VAL A 107 -3.05 -10.98 -38.35
N ILE A 108 -3.96 -10.02 -38.57
CA ILE A 108 -4.85 -10.01 -39.74
C ILE A 108 -4.04 -9.89 -41.03
N LYS A 109 -3.04 -8.98 -41.08
CA LYS A 109 -2.15 -8.83 -42.25
C LYS A 109 -1.36 -10.11 -42.54
N GLU A 110 -0.86 -10.80 -41.53
CA GLU A 110 -0.15 -12.07 -41.71
C GLU A 110 -1.06 -13.20 -42.22
N ALA A 111 -2.28 -13.34 -41.68
CA ALA A 111 -3.25 -14.33 -42.12
C ALA A 111 -3.64 -14.11 -43.60
N VAL A 112 -3.90 -12.85 -43.97
CA VAL A 112 -4.17 -12.45 -45.36
C VAL A 112 -2.97 -12.74 -46.27
N LYS A 113 -1.74 -12.43 -45.83
CA LYS A 113 -0.50 -12.72 -46.59
C LYS A 113 -0.29 -14.22 -46.82
N LYS A 114 -0.71 -15.07 -45.88
CA LYS A 114 -0.63 -16.54 -45.97
C LYS A 114 -1.82 -17.16 -46.72
N GLY A 115 -2.77 -16.36 -47.23
CA GLY A 115 -3.97 -16.84 -47.92
C GLY A 115 -4.93 -17.61 -47.01
N GLN A 116 -4.82 -17.45 -45.69
CA GLN A 116 -5.71 -18.08 -44.71
C GLN A 116 -7.01 -17.28 -44.59
N MET A 117 -8.15 -17.97 -44.57
CA MET A 117 -9.43 -17.33 -44.24
C MET A 117 -9.45 -16.93 -42.77
N LEU A 118 -9.86 -15.69 -42.50
CA LEU A 118 -10.02 -15.18 -41.14
C LEU A 118 -11.12 -15.98 -40.42
N THR A 119 -10.78 -16.49 -39.24
CA THR A 119 -11.73 -17.18 -38.36
C THR A 119 -12.36 -16.19 -37.38
N GLU A 120 -13.49 -16.55 -36.76
CA GLU A 120 -14.07 -15.75 -35.67
C GLU A 120 -13.08 -15.51 -34.53
N LYS A 121 -12.13 -16.43 -34.28
CA LYS A 121 -11.06 -16.24 -33.30
C LYS A 121 -10.04 -15.19 -33.71
N ASP A 122 -9.82 -14.97 -35.00
CA ASP A 122 -8.90 -13.95 -35.53
C ASP A 122 -9.52 -12.54 -35.49
N VAL A 123 -10.86 -12.47 -35.45
CA VAL A 123 -11.63 -11.22 -35.40
C VAL A 123 -12.13 -10.91 -33.98
N ALA A 124 -12.32 -11.92 -33.13
CA ALA A 124 -12.75 -11.76 -31.75
C ALA A 124 -11.70 -10.97 -30.95
N ALA A 125 -12.15 -9.90 -30.27
CA ALA A 125 -11.34 -9.26 -29.26
C ALA A 125 -11.05 -10.28 -28.16
N ALA A 126 -9.77 -10.64 -27.97
CA ALA A 126 -9.35 -11.36 -26.77
C ALA A 126 -9.97 -10.64 -25.55
N PRO A 127 -10.60 -11.38 -24.61
CA PRO A 127 -11.22 -10.76 -23.44
C PRO A 127 -10.18 -9.88 -22.76
N ALA A 128 -10.59 -8.67 -22.39
CA ALA A 128 -9.68 -7.75 -21.75
C ALA A 128 -9.30 -8.36 -20.39
N ASN A 129 -8.03 -8.74 -20.26
CA ASN A 129 -7.46 -9.08 -18.97
C ASN A 129 -7.03 -7.79 -18.27
N TYR A 130 -7.23 -7.75 -16.96
CA TYR A 130 -6.87 -6.64 -16.11
C TYR A 130 -6.01 -7.16 -14.96
N ARG A 131 -5.03 -6.34 -14.59
CA ARG A 131 -4.30 -6.49 -13.34
C ARG A 131 -5.00 -5.64 -12.30
N TYR A 132 -5.50 -6.30 -11.28
CA TYR A 132 -6.11 -5.69 -10.11
C TYR A 132 -5.09 -5.59 -8.99
N TYR A 133 -5.16 -4.48 -8.27
CA TYR A 133 -4.45 -4.28 -7.02
C TYR A 133 -5.42 -3.63 -6.04
N ALA A 134 -5.59 -4.17 -4.85
CA ALA A 134 -6.42 -3.58 -3.81
C ALA A 134 -5.61 -3.42 -2.53
N THR A 135 -5.71 -2.29 -1.85
CA THR A 135 -5.09 -2.07 -0.53
C THR A 135 -6.16 -1.85 0.52
N TYR A 136 -5.95 -2.42 1.71
CA TYR A 136 -6.91 -2.41 2.81
C TYR A 136 -6.29 -1.70 4.01
N TRP A 137 -7.07 -0.83 4.63
CA TRP A 137 -6.56 0.16 5.57
C TRP A 137 -7.41 0.21 6.83
N ALA A 138 -6.74 0.28 7.97
CA ALA A 138 -7.37 0.52 9.26
C ALA A 138 -7.06 1.95 9.72
N LYS A 139 -8.06 2.64 10.27
CA LYS A 139 -7.89 3.95 10.88
C LYS A 139 -7.24 3.78 12.24
N LEU A 140 -6.08 4.40 12.43
CA LEU A 140 -5.38 4.35 13.70
C LEU A 140 -6.00 5.32 14.72
N PRO A 141 -5.88 5.04 16.03
CA PRO A 141 -6.11 6.05 17.04
C PRO A 141 -5.07 7.15 16.84
N ARG A 142 -5.42 8.40 17.19
CA ARG A 142 -4.49 9.53 17.03
C ARG A 142 -3.15 9.21 17.71
N PRO A 143 -2.05 9.09 16.96
CA PRO A 143 -0.75 8.78 17.54
C PRO A 143 -0.19 9.99 18.28
N LEU A 144 0.59 9.73 19.34
CA LEU A 144 1.20 10.78 20.17
C LEU A 144 2.11 11.72 19.36
N LEU A 145 2.96 11.15 18.48
CA LEU A 145 3.84 11.94 17.61
C LEU A 145 3.24 12.16 16.23
N GLY A 146 2.79 11.10 15.56
CA GLY A 146 2.15 11.16 14.23
C GLY A 146 3.11 11.16 13.05
N ILE A 147 4.06 10.23 13.04
CA ILE A 147 4.92 9.97 11.88
C ILE A 147 4.93 8.48 11.54
N HIS A 148 5.03 8.16 10.26
CA HIS A 148 5.37 6.84 9.77
C HIS A 148 6.84 6.82 9.35
N VAL A 149 7.56 5.78 9.72
CA VAL A 149 9.00 5.69 9.48
C VAL A 149 9.42 4.37 8.86
N ILE A 150 10.51 4.38 8.12
CA ILE A 150 11.24 3.19 7.68
C ILE A 150 12.65 3.21 8.26
N LYS A 151 13.17 2.03 8.61
CA LYS A 151 14.58 1.91 9.01
C LYS A 151 15.45 2.20 7.81
N LEU A 152 16.53 2.96 8.03
CA LEU A 152 17.54 3.17 7.01
C LEU A 152 18.43 1.94 6.91
N VAL A 153 18.51 1.39 5.71
CA VAL A 153 19.49 0.35 5.36
C VAL A 153 20.63 1.07 4.63
N PRO A 154 21.89 0.91 5.04
CA PRO A 154 23.01 1.52 4.32
C PRO A 154 22.97 1.07 2.86
N GLN A 155 22.90 2.01 1.92
CA GLN A 155 23.20 1.70 0.53
C GLN A 155 24.68 1.35 0.46
N LYS A 156 25.03 0.17 -0.08
CA LYS A 156 26.41 -0.11 -0.47
C LYS A 156 26.75 0.92 -1.56
N SER A 157 27.66 1.84 -1.27
CA SER A 157 28.30 2.66 -2.28
C SER A 157 29.03 1.76 -3.28
N ASP A 158 29.00 2.12 -4.57
CA ASP A 158 29.70 1.39 -5.61
C ASP A 158 31.21 1.30 -5.28
N PRO A 159 31.89 0.15 -5.47
CA PRO A 159 33.29 -0.04 -5.07
C PRO A 159 34.32 0.81 -5.84
N ALA A 160 33.89 1.63 -6.79
CA ALA A 160 34.77 2.43 -7.64
C ALA A 160 35.18 3.77 -7.00
N ASP A 161 34.49 4.23 -5.95
CA ASP A 161 34.83 5.45 -5.20
C ASP A 161 35.55 5.10 -3.89
N ASP A 162 36.76 4.55 -4.02
CA ASP A 162 37.58 4.20 -2.86
C ASP A 162 38.64 5.25 -2.58
N LYS A 163 38.27 6.29 -1.80
CA LYS A 163 39.12 6.88 -0.76
C LYS A 163 38.24 7.31 0.42
N GLN A 164 38.11 6.42 1.40
CA GLN A 164 37.55 6.67 2.74
C GLN A 164 36.05 6.97 2.81
N ALA A 165 35.22 5.97 2.51
CA ALA A 165 33.91 5.88 3.12
C ALA A 165 33.81 4.55 3.87
N MET A 166 34.01 4.59 5.19
CA MET A 166 33.46 3.53 6.05
C MET A 166 31.97 3.42 5.71
N PRO A 167 31.35 2.23 5.68
CA PRO A 167 29.90 2.13 5.63
C PRO A 167 29.37 2.83 6.88
N VAL A 168 29.00 4.10 6.74
CA VAL A 168 28.37 4.84 7.83
C VAL A 168 27.07 4.10 8.00
N ALA A 169 26.95 3.33 9.08
CA ALA A 169 25.65 2.80 9.47
C ALA A 169 24.70 3.99 9.46
N SER A 170 23.76 4.01 8.52
CA SER A 170 22.80 5.09 8.38
C SER A 170 21.98 5.11 9.66
N GLN A 171 22.38 5.96 10.62
CA GLN A 171 21.75 6.07 11.93
C GLN A 171 20.42 6.77 11.77
N GLY A 172 19.43 6.39 12.56
CA GLY A 172 18.11 7.01 12.48
C GLY A 172 17.07 6.18 11.72
N VAL A 173 15.90 6.80 11.60
CA VAL A 173 14.79 6.31 10.80
C VAL A 173 14.33 7.41 9.85
N ARG A 174 13.88 7.06 8.65
CA ARG A 174 13.40 8.02 7.66
C ARG A 174 11.90 8.19 7.77
N VAL A 175 11.44 9.44 7.86
CA VAL A 175 10.02 9.81 7.87
C VAL A 175 9.45 9.64 6.46
N ILE A 176 8.46 8.78 6.30
CA ILE A 176 7.80 8.50 5.02
C ILE A 176 6.42 9.16 4.89
N ALA A 177 5.80 9.54 6.01
CA ALA A 177 4.56 10.30 6.07
C ALA A 177 4.47 11.00 7.44
N VAL A 178 3.80 12.16 7.47
CA VAL A 178 3.49 12.91 8.69
C VAL A 178 1.98 13.05 8.75
N ILE A 179 1.37 12.65 9.87
CA ILE A 179 -0.08 12.65 10.01
C ILE A 179 -0.59 14.08 10.17
N HIS A 180 -1.66 14.42 9.47
CA HIS A 180 -2.30 15.73 9.58
C HIS A 180 -2.80 16.02 11.00
N ASP A 181 -2.66 17.27 11.42
CA ASP A 181 -2.95 17.81 12.75
C ASP A 181 -2.19 17.15 13.91
N SER A 182 -1.18 16.33 13.62
CA SER A 182 -0.37 15.64 14.63
C SER A 182 0.61 16.58 15.35
N ALA A 183 1.19 16.08 16.44
CA ALA A 183 2.26 16.78 17.13
C ALA A 183 3.47 17.04 16.21
N ALA A 184 3.84 16.04 15.39
CA ALA A 184 4.95 16.15 14.46
C ALA A 184 4.71 17.21 13.38
N GLU A 185 3.51 17.26 12.79
CA GLU A 185 3.18 18.27 11.79
C GLU A 185 3.23 19.68 12.39
N LYS A 186 2.60 19.87 13.56
CA LYS A 186 2.62 21.15 14.30
C LYS A 186 4.02 21.56 14.72
N GLY A 187 4.89 20.58 14.99
CA GLY A 187 6.29 20.75 15.30
C GLY A 187 7.18 21.02 14.09
N GLY A 188 6.66 20.95 12.87
CA GLY A 188 7.38 21.22 11.63
C GLY A 188 8.17 20.04 11.05
N VAL A 189 7.90 18.82 11.50
CA VAL A 189 8.46 17.59 10.91
C VAL A 189 7.87 17.40 9.51
N GLN A 190 8.70 16.96 8.57
CA GLN A 190 8.32 16.77 7.18
C GLN A 190 8.67 15.36 6.69
N ARG A 191 7.93 14.89 5.69
CA ARG A 191 8.31 13.69 4.94
C ARG A 191 9.70 13.89 4.31
N GLY A 192 10.54 12.88 4.43
CA GLY A 192 11.93 12.94 3.98
C GLY A 192 12.93 13.22 5.11
N ASP A 193 12.47 13.78 6.23
CA ASP A 193 13.32 13.97 7.42
C ASP A 193 13.88 12.63 7.89
N GLN A 194 15.13 12.66 8.33
CA GLN A 194 15.79 11.54 8.99
C GLN A 194 15.87 11.83 10.48
N LEU A 195 15.09 11.08 11.27
CA LEU A 195 15.06 11.22 12.72
C LEU A 195 16.21 10.43 13.36
N LEU A 196 17.12 11.15 13.99
CA LEU A 196 18.33 10.60 14.61
C LEU A 196 18.14 10.33 16.10
N SER A 197 17.51 11.25 16.83
CA SER A 197 17.27 11.09 18.27
C SER A 197 16.07 11.89 18.78
N ILE A 198 15.53 11.44 19.92
CA ILE A 198 14.56 12.17 20.73
C ILE A 198 15.26 12.53 22.04
N ASN A 199 15.31 13.83 22.34
CA ASN A 199 16.11 14.42 23.40
C ASN A 199 17.60 14.04 23.26
N ARG A 200 18.09 13.11 24.09
CA ARG A 200 19.46 12.59 24.05
C ARG A 200 19.51 11.10 23.73
N GLU A 201 18.38 10.49 23.37
CA GLU A 201 18.26 9.06 23.10
C GLU A 201 18.12 8.78 21.61
N LYS A 202 19.04 7.98 21.07
CA LYS A 202 19.05 7.60 19.65
C LYS A 202 17.79 6.82 19.27
N VAL A 203 17.34 7.06 18.04
CA VAL A 203 16.23 6.35 17.40
C VAL A 203 16.82 5.48 16.29
N GLU A 204 16.93 4.17 16.52
CA GLU A 204 17.60 3.26 15.57
C GLU A 204 16.61 2.46 14.71
N ASP A 205 15.35 2.38 15.18
CA ASP A 205 14.25 1.70 14.50
C ASP A 205 12.89 2.20 15.01
N ALA A 206 11.82 1.70 14.39
CA ALA A 206 10.44 2.04 14.73
C ALA A 206 10.03 1.59 16.14
N ALA A 207 10.61 0.52 16.67
CA ALA A 207 10.31 0.02 18.01
C ALA A 207 10.90 0.96 19.08
N LYS A 208 12.16 1.37 18.90
CA LYS A 208 12.81 2.37 19.77
C LYS A 208 12.09 3.69 19.70
N LEU A 209 11.72 4.17 18.51
CA LEU A 209 10.89 5.37 18.33
C LEU A 209 9.60 5.28 19.16
N SER A 210 8.84 4.21 18.98
CA SER A 210 7.58 3.98 19.69
C SER A 210 7.77 3.98 21.21
N SER A 211 8.84 3.36 21.70
CA SER A 211 9.15 3.33 23.14
C SER A 211 9.47 4.73 23.70
N LEU A 212 10.21 5.55 22.96
CA LEU A 212 10.60 6.90 23.39
C LEU A 212 9.41 7.85 23.38
N VAL A 213 8.58 7.80 22.34
CA VAL A 213 7.35 8.59 22.25
C VAL A 213 6.43 8.29 23.43
N ARG A 214 6.25 7.01 23.80
CA ARG A 214 5.48 6.63 25.00
C ARG A 214 6.13 7.12 26.30
N LYS A 215 7.45 7.00 26.44
CA LYS A 215 8.21 7.46 27.61
C LYS A 215 8.04 8.95 27.89
N TYR A 216 7.91 9.77 26.85
CA TYR A 216 7.79 11.21 26.94
C TYR A 216 6.35 11.73 26.70
N SER A 217 5.34 10.86 26.78
CA SER A 217 3.93 11.23 26.61
C SER A 217 3.55 12.45 27.47
N GLY A 218 2.85 13.43 26.87
CA GLY A 218 2.42 14.66 27.53
C GLY A 218 3.53 15.68 27.80
N LYS A 219 4.75 15.47 27.30
CA LYS A 219 5.90 16.38 27.50
C LYS A 219 6.35 16.98 26.17
N SER A 220 6.99 18.14 26.26
CA SER A 220 7.79 18.67 25.16
C SER A 220 9.07 17.83 24.99
N ILE A 221 9.38 17.48 23.75
CA ILE A 221 10.56 16.73 23.36
C ILE A 221 11.35 17.49 22.30
N LYS A 222 12.67 17.29 22.28
CA LYS A 222 13.55 17.82 21.26
C LYS A 222 13.88 16.74 20.24
N LEU A 223 13.48 16.92 18.99
CA LEU A 223 13.85 16.04 17.89
C LEU A 223 15.16 16.52 17.26
N GLN A 224 16.13 15.61 17.12
CA GLN A 224 17.30 15.83 16.28
C GLN A 224 17.07 15.12 14.94
N LEU A 225 17.03 15.89 13.87
CA LEU A 225 16.70 15.48 12.52
C LEU A 225 17.84 15.84 11.57
N GLU A 226 17.82 15.24 10.40
CA GLU A 226 18.53 15.70 9.21
C GLU A 226 17.51 15.89 8.08
N ARG A 227 17.54 17.04 7.42
CA ARG A 227 16.68 17.37 6.28
C ARG A 227 17.56 17.78 5.11
N GLU A 228 17.47 17.02 4.01
CA GLU A 228 18.27 17.27 2.81
C GLU A 228 19.79 17.30 3.08
N GLY A 229 20.26 16.56 4.08
CA GLY A 229 21.67 16.51 4.49
C GLY A 229 22.05 17.51 5.59
N GLU A 230 21.17 18.46 5.91
CA GLU A 230 21.44 19.50 6.91
C GLU A 230 20.85 19.13 8.28
N PRO A 231 21.61 19.30 9.39
CA PRO A 231 21.11 19.02 10.73
C PRO A 231 20.04 20.03 11.14
N LEU A 232 18.95 19.52 11.73
CA LEU A 232 17.80 20.30 12.17
C LEU A 232 17.38 19.86 13.57
N THR A 233 17.03 20.83 14.43
CA THR A 233 16.44 20.57 15.74
C THR A 233 15.04 21.17 15.81
N LEU A 234 14.05 20.37 16.21
CA LEU A 234 12.67 20.81 16.41
C LEU A 234 12.22 20.49 17.83
N ASP A 235 11.51 21.42 18.48
CA ASP A 235 10.83 21.16 19.74
C ASP A 235 9.35 20.82 19.46
N VAL A 236 8.90 19.68 19.97
CA VAL A 236 7.58 19.09 19.67
C VAL A 236 6.85 18.73 20.96
N GLN A 237 5.57 19.09 21.06
CA GLN A 237 4.73 18.75 22.21
C GLN A 237 3.95 17.45 21.95
N LEU A 238 4.20 16.41 22.76
CA LEU A 238 3.47 15.13 22.76
C LEU A 238 2.19 15.14 23.62
#